data_AF-A0A8T6V7P8-F1
#
_entry.id   AF-A0A8T6V7P8-F1
#
_cell.length_a   1.000
_cell.length_b   1.000
_cell.length_c   1.000
_cell.angle_alpha   90.00
_cell.angle_beta   90.00
_cell.angle_gamma   90.00
#
_symmetry.space_group_name_H-M   'P 1'
#
loop_
_entity.id
_entity.type
_entity.pdbx_description
1 polymer ?
#
loop_
_entity_poly.entity_id
_entity_poly.type
_entity_poly.pdbx_seq_one_letter_code
_entity_poly.pdbx_strand_id
1 'polypeptide(L)'
;MSKPSIELTVSKKLTESELKKLREYFREMPIEEILSGLKFAKNRWSAKDSGTLKVGRKSIIQKEVHSVTTEQAQWRLKNWKLMISNYRRRGYSYPTISRIKKILIQKSKKRK
;
A
#
# COMPACT_ATOMS: atom_id res chain seq x y z
N MET A 1 -7.40 -12.15 37.48
CA MET A 1 -6.36 -12.19 36.42
C MET A 1 -5.82 -10.77 36.24
N SER A 2 -4.53 -10.55 36.50
CA SER A 2 -3.91 -9.23 36.33
C SER A 2 -3.87 -8.86 34.86
N LYS A 3 -4.36 -7.67 34.52
CA LYS A 3 -4.21 -7.16 33.15
C LYS A 3 -2.71 -6.94 32.88
N PRO A 4 -2.15 -7.47 31.78
CA PRO A 4 -0.77 -7.20 31.42
C PRO A 4 -0.59 -5.70 31.17
N SER A 5 0.42 -5.10 31.78
CA SER A 5 0.81 -3.69 31.59
C SER A 5 2.13 -3.61 30.86
N ILE A 6 2.26 -2.65 29.95
CA ILE A 6 3.50 -2.35 29.24
C ILE A 6 3.89 -0.89 29.49
N GLU A 7 5.18 -0.65 29.68
CA GLU A 7 5.76 0.69 29.72
C GLU A 7 6.39 1.01 28.36
N LEU A 8 6.14 2.21 27.84
CA LEU A 8 6.62 2.66 26.53
C LEU A 8 7.57 3.83 26.69
N THR A 9 8.83 3.64 26.31
CA THR A 9 9.80 4.73 26.19
C THR A 9 9.67 5.36 24.80
N VAL A 10 9.44 6.68 24.75
CA VAL A 10 9.31 7.43 23.50
C VAL A 10 10.45 8.45 23.34
N SER A 11 10.85 8.72 22.10
CA SER A 11 11.97 9.60 21.78
C SER A 11 11.69 11.09 22.01
N LYS A 12 10.43 11.48 22.19
CA LYS A 12 10.01 12.88 22.42
C LYS A 12 8.98 12.93 23.53
N LYS A 13 8.91 14.08 24.22
CA LYS A 13 7.86 14.34 25.22
C LYS A 13 6.50 14.32 24.53
N LEU A 14 5.64 13.41 24.97
CA LEU A 14 4.25 13.31 24.51
C LEU A 14 3.44 14.48 25.05
N THR A 15 2.53 14.99 24.23
CA THR A 15 1.48 15.89 24.69
C THR A 15 0.38 15.11 25.40
N GLU A 16 -0.38 15.77 26.28
CA GLU A 16 -1.53 15.16 26.94
C GLU A 16 -2.57 14.62 25.94
N SER A 17 -2.73 15.31 24.81
CA SER A 17 -3.65 14.90 23.75
C SER A 17 -3.25 13.58 23.08
N GLU A 18 -1.95 13.35 22.87
CA GLU A 18 -1.41 12.12 22.29
C GLU A 18 -1.51 10.96 23.29
N LEU A 19 -1.21 11.21 24.57
CA LEU A 19 -1.39 10.23 25.64
C LEU A 19 -2.84 9.78 25.77
N LYS A 20 -3.80 10.71 25.69
CA LYS A 20 -5.22 10.39 25.74
C LYS A 20 -5.62 9.48 24.57
N LYS A 21 -5.19 9.81 23.34
CA LYS A 21 -5.46 8.99 22.15
C LYS A 21 -4.84 7.60 22.25
N LEU A 22 -3.59 7.49 22.70
CA LEU A 22 -2.94 6.19 22.90
C LEU A 22 -3.73 5.33 23.89
N ARG A 23 -4.17 5.90 25.02
CA ARG A 23 -5.00 5.17 25.99
C ARG A 23 -6.34 4.73 25.40
N GLU A 24 -6.98 5.59 24.62
CA GLU A 24 -8.26 5.32 23.96
C GLU A 24 -8.11 4.17 22.94
N TYR A 25 -7.15 4.28 22.02
CA TYR A 25 -6.94 3.26 20.97
C TYR A 25 -6.60 1.88 21.56
N PHE A 26 -5.75 1.81 22.58
CA PHE A 26 -5.38 0.55 23.21
C PHE A 26 -6.47 -0.01 24.16
N ARG A 27 -7.47 0.80 24.54
CA ARG A 27 -8.59 0.34 25.38
C ARG A 27 -9.71 -0.28 24.54
N GLU A 28 -9.98 0.27 23.37
CA GLU A 28 -11.14 -0.09 22.54
C GLU A 28 -10.82 -1.15 21.48
N MET A 29 -9.58 -1.18 20.97
CA MET A 29 -9.22 -2.06 19.85
C MET A 29 -8.71 -3.44 20.31
N PRO A 30 -9.02 -4.52 19.57
CA PRO A 30 -8.38 -5.83 19.74
C PRO A 30 -6.86 -5.76 19.56
N ILE A 31 -6.12 -6.55 20.34
CA ILE A 31 -4.65 -6.56 20.31
C ILE A 31 -4.11 -6.92 18.91
N GLU A 32 -4.78 -7.82 18.20
CA GLU A 32 -4.40 -8.27 16.86
C GLU A 32 -4.39 -7.11 15.85
N GLU A 33 -5.43 -6.26 15.90
CA GLU A 33 -5.56 -5.08 15.05
C GLU A 33 -4.50 -4.01 15.40
N ILE A 34 -4.24 -3.83 16.70
CA ILE A 34 -3.18 -2.93 17.19
C ILE A 34 -1.82 -3.39 16.66
N LEU A 35 -1.48 -4.67 16.81
CA LEU A 35 -0.20 -5.23 16.35
C LEU A 35 -0.05 -5.14 14.84
N SER A 36 -1.13 -5.41 14.09
CA SER A 36 -1.16 -5.28 12.63
C SER A 36 -0.90 -3.83 12.19
N GLY A 37 -1.59 -2.86 12.81
CA GLY A 37 -1.42 -1.44 12.54
C GLY A 37 -0.01 -0.94 12.88
N LEU A 38 0.51 -1.30 14.06
CA LEU A 38 1.86 -0.94 14.48
C LEU A 38 2.94 -1.54 13.57
N LYS A 39 2.78 -2.81 13.15
CA LYS A 39 3.68 -3.44 12.18
C LYS A 39 3.71 -2.67 10.86
N PHE A 40 2.54 -2.30 10.34
CA PHE A 40 2.45 -1.50 9.12
C PHE A 40 3.12 -0.13 9.29
N ALA A 41 2.82 0.58 10.38
CA ALA A 41 3.40 1.89 10.68
C ALA A 41 4.94 1.81 10.79
N LYS A 42 5.47 0.82 11.52
CA LYS A 42 6.92 0.58 11.67
C LYS A 42 7.59 0.27 10.35
N ASN A 43 7.01 -0.62 9.54
CA ASN A 43 7.55 -0.96 8.22
C ASN A 43 7.58 0.26 7.31
N ARG A 44 6.50 1.07 7.30
CA ARG A 44 6.43 2.30 6.52
C ARG A 44 7.45 3.34 6.99
N TRP A 45 7.57 3.55 8.30
CA TRP A 45 8.55 4.47 8.87
C TRP A 45 9.98 4.04 8.51
N SER A 46 10.32 2.76 8.71
CA SER A 46 11.65 2.22 8.38
C SER A 46 11.97 2.34 6.90
N ALA A 47 10.99 2.09 6.02
CA ALA A 47 11.17 2.26 4.57
C ALA A 47 11.34 3.73 4.16
N LYS A 48 10.64 4.66 4.85
CA LYS A 48 10.81 6.10 4.63
C LYS A 48 12.19 6.56 5.11
N ASP A 49 12.59 6.15 6.30
CA ASP A 49 13.85 6.51 6.94
C ASP A 49 15.06 5.99 6.16
N SER A 50 15.02 4.73 5.71
CA SER A 50 16.02 4.13 4.80
C SER A 50 16.02 4.69 3.37
N GLY A 51 15.12 5.62 3.03
CA GLY A 51 15.00 6.18 1.69
C GLY A 51 14.48 5.23 0.62
N THR A 52 14.10 4.00 0.99
CA THR A 52 13.56 2.98 0.07
C THR A 52 12.12 3.28 -0.35
N LEU A 53 11.36 3.97 0.50
CA LEU A 53 10.00 4.44 0.21
C LEU A 53 10.01 5.85 -0.37
N LYS A 54 9.77 5.94 -1.69
CA LYS A 54 9.62 7.21 -2.40
C LYS A 54 8.23 7.80 -2.18
N VAL A 55 8.03 8.54 -1.09
CA VAL A 55 6.79 9.29 -0.81
C VAL A 55 6.45 10.25 -1.95
N GLY A 56 5.19 10.30 -2.38
CA GLY A 56 4.72 11.14 -3.50
C GLY A 56 4.89 10.55 -4.91
N ARG A 57 5.68 9.47 -5.12
CA ARG A 57 5.77 8.81 -6.43
C ARG A 57 4.68 7.73 -6.57
N LYS A 58 3.94 7.75 -7.70
CA LYS A 58 3.03 6.65 -8.07
C LYS A 58 3.82 5.35 -8.20
N SER A 59 3.27 4.26 -7.65
CA SER A 59 3.86 2.92 -7.82
C SER A 59 3.99 2.59 -9.31
N ILE A 60 4.93 1.70 -9.66
CA ILE A 60 5.14 1.27 -11.05
C ILE A 60 3.83 0.81 -11.68
N ILE A 61 3.00 0.09 -10.92
CA ILE A 61 1.67 -0.35 -11.34
C ILE A 61 0.77 0.87 -11.63
N GLN A 62 0.71 1.83 -10.71
CA GLN A 62 -0.11 3.04 -10.87
C GLN A 62 0.35 3.91 -12.04
N LYS A 63 1.66 3.99 -12.32
CA LYS A 63 2.17 4.68 -13.51
C LYS A 63 1.62 4.08 -14.80
N GLU A 64 1.43 2.77 -14.85
CA GLU A 64 0.96 2.08 -16.06
C GLU A 64 -0.56 2.16 -16.27
N VAL A 65 -1.34 2.32 -15.19
CA VAL A 65 -2.81 2.17 -15.24
C VAL A 65 -3.59 3.43 -14.89
N HIS A 66 -3.00 4.42 -14.20
CA HIS A 66 -3.74 5.56 -13.64
C HIS A 66 -4.52 6.33 -14.71
N SER A 67 -3.84 6.76 -15.77
CA SER A 67 -4.42 7.57 -16.86
C SER A 67 -4.98 6.74 -18.02
N VAL A 68 -5.09 5.41 -17.89
CA VAL A 68 -5.60 4.54 -18.96
C VAL A 68 -7.12 4.64 -19.04
N THR A 69 -7.64 4.99 -20.22
CA THR A 69 -9.08 5.02 -20.53
C THR A 69 -9.66 3.62 -20.71
N THR A 70 -10.98 3.50 -20.77
CA THR A 70 -11.67 2.20 -20.95
C THR A 70 -11.29 1.56 -22.28
N GLU A 71 -11.24 2.33 -23.37
CA GLU A 71 -10.89 1.88 -24.72
C GLU A 71 -9.43 1.44 -24.77
N GLN A 72 -8.54 2.23 -24.16
CA GLN A 72 -7.12 1.88 -24.05
C GLN A 72 -6.91 0.61 -23.23
N ALA A 73 -7.68 0.41 -22.16
CA ALA A 73 -7.63 -0.81 -21.36
C ALA A 73 -8.07 -2.02 -22.19
N GLN A 74 -9.18 -1.90 -22.93
CA GLN A 74 -9.66 -2.96 -23.83
C GLN A 74 -8.63 -3.29 -24.92
N TRP A 75 -8.05 -2.29 -25.57
CA TRP A 75 -7.01 -2.49 -26.59
C TRP A 75 -5.78 -3.21 -26.02
N ARG A 76 -5.30 -2.80 -24.84
CA ARG A 76 -4.15 -3.44 -24.18
C ARG A 76 -4.44 -4.89 -23.79
N LEU A 77 -5.68 -5.20 -23.37
CA LEU A 77 -6.10 -6.56 -23.05
C LEU A 77 -6.23 -7.43 -24.31
N LYS A 78 -6.74 -6.87 -25.42
CA LYS A 78 -6.77 -7.55 -26.72
C LYS A 78 -5.35 -7.86 -27.23
N ASN A 79 -4.42 -6.94 -27.03
CA ASN A 79 -3.02 -7.05 -27.45
C ASN A 79 -2.08 -7.53 -26.32
N TRP A 80 -2.57 -8.41 -25.44
CA TRP A 80 -1.88 -8.69 -24.17
C TRP A 80 -0.49 -9.34 -24.32
N LYS A 81 -0.27 -10.21 -25.32
CA LYS A 81 1.05 -10.82 -25.57
C LYS A 81 2.12 -9.76 -25.86
N LEU A 82 1.78 -8.76 -26.69
CA LEU A 82 2.64 -7.62 -26.97
C LEU A 82 2.93 -6.82 -25.69
N MET A 83 1.90 -6.58 -24.88
CA MET A 83 2.05 -5.87 -23.61
C MET A 83 2.98 -6.61 -22.64
N ILE A 84 2.87 -7.94 -22.53
CA ILE A 84 3.80 -8.76 -21.72
C ILE A 84 5.24 -8.52 -22.18
N SER A 85 5.52 -8.62 -23.49
CA SER A 85 6.87 -8.40 -24.03
C SER A 85 7.41 -7.01 -23.69
N ASN A 86 6.60 -5.97 -23.88
CA ASN A 86 6.95 -4.59 -23.54
C ASN A 86 7.24 -4.41 -22.04
N TYR A 87 6.42 -4.99 -21.17
CA TYR A 87 6.64 -4.93 -19.72
C TYR A 87 7.88 -5.72 -19.29
N ARG A 88 8.14 -6.87 -19.91
CA ARG A 88 9.35 -7.67 -19.65
C ARG A 88 10.61 -6.92 -20.08
N ARG A 89 10.59 -6.26 -21.24
CA ARG A 89 11.68 -5.38 -21.71
C ARG A 89 11.91 -4.20 -20.77
N ARG A 90 10.87 -3.67 -20.11
CA ARG A 90 10.97 -2.65 -19.04
C ARG A 90 11.39 -3.20 -17.68
N GLY A 91 11.71 -4.49 -17.57
CA GLY A 91 12.18 -5.13 -16.34
C GLY A 91 11.08 -5.52 -15.34
N TYR A 92 9.80 -5.53 -15.74
CA TYR A 92 8.72 -5.88 -14.81
C TYR A 92 8.70 -7.39 -14.54
N SER A 93 8.54 -7.75 -13.28
CA SER A 93 8.30 -9.14 -12.87
C SER A 93 6.92 -9.62 -13.32
N TYR A 94 6.77 -10.91 -13.61
CA TYR A 94 5.46 -11.48 -13.95
C TYR A 94 4.37 -11.21 -12.88
N PRO A 95 4.66 -11.23 -11.56
CA PRO A 95 3.72 -10.77 -10.55
C PRO A 95 3.23 -9.31 -10.74
N THR A 96 4.13 -8.41 -11.15
CA THR A 96 3.77 -7.00 -11.44
C THR A 96 2.87 -6.90 -12.67
N ILE A 97 3.21 -7.62 -13.73
CA ILE A 97 2.43 -7.70 -14.98
C ILE A 97 1.02 -8.25 -14.71
N SER A 98 0.92 -9.28 -13.86
CA SER A 98 -0.35 -9.85 -13.41
C SER A 98 -1.23 -8.83 -12.68
N ARG A 99 -0.66 -8.03 -11.76
CA ARG A 99 -1.38 -6.96 -11.05
C ARG A 99 -1.86 -5.86 -12.00
N ILE A 100 -1.04 -5.46 -12.99
CA ILE A 100 -1.45 -4.53 -14.05
C ILE A 100 -2.65 -5.09 -14.82
N LYS A 101 -2.61 -6.38 -15.23
CA LYS A 101 -3.71 -7.04 -15.95
C LYS A 101 -5.02 -6.96 -15.18
N LYS A 102 -4.99 -7.28 -13.88
CA LYS A 102 -6.18 -7.26 -13.01
C LYS A 102 -6.84 -5.89 -12.99
N ILE A 103 -6.05 -4.81 -12.90
CA ILE A 103 -6.56 -3.43 -12.90
C ILE A 103 -7.13 -3.04 -14.27
N LEU A 104 -6.47 -3.44 -15.37
CA LEU A 104 -6.98 -3.20 -16.71
C LEU A 104 -8.33 -3.89 -16.95
N ILE A 105 -8.52 -5.12 -16.45
CA ILE A 105 -9.81 -5.84 -16.54
C ILE A 105 -10.92 -5.09 -15.78
N GLN A 106 -10.60 -4.52 -14.62
CA GLN A 106 -11.57 -3.72 -13.87
C GLN A 106 -11.93 -2.44 -14.62
N LYS A 107 -10.95 -1.74 -15.20
CA LYS A 107 -11.16 -0.53 -16.00
C LYS A 107 -11.92 -0.80 -17.30
N SER A 108 -11.65 -1.91 -17.99
CA SER A 108 -12.32 -2.25 -19.24
C SER A 108 -13.82 -2.57 -19.08
N LYS A 109 -14.23 -2.95 -17.86
CA LYS A 109 -15.63 -3.25 -17.51
C LYS A 109 -16.41 -2.03 -17.05
N LYS A 110 -15.75 -0.94 -16.66
CA LYS A 110 -16.43 0.33 -16.34
C LYS A 110 -16.93 0.96 -17.64
N ARG A 111 -18.16 0.60 -18.02
CA ARG A 111 -19.02 1.50 -18.80
C ARG A 111 -19.48 2.61 -17.86
N LYS A 112 -19.44 3.85 -18.36
CA LYS A 112 -20.06 5.00 -17.71
C LYS A 112 -21.56 4.76 -17.65
#